data_AF-A0A938I7R2-F1
#
_entry.id   AF-A0A938I7R2-F1
#
_cell.length_a   1.000
_cell.length_b   1.000
_cell.length_c   1.000
_cell.angle_alpha   90.00
_cell.angle_beta   90.00
_cell.angle_gamma   90.00
#
_symmetry.space_group_name_H-M   'P 1'
#
loop_
_entity.id
_entity.type
_entity.pdbx_description
1 polymer ?
#
loop_
_entity_poly.entity_id
_entity_poly.type
_entity_poly.pdbx_seq_one_letter_code
_entity_poly.pdbx_strand_id
1 'polypeptide(L)'
;MRTQTGMWLLSASVMLGLSGLAGCGGDKGGEYRSFDKGKDAAPDAETGKVHTHDHDHGHGPHEGELIELGEEEFHAEVVVDENKYKLTLYLLGADAKTAVAIDAKELTLEMPGKDAPVKYALKAGPGDADGKASHFEITSEALFDAFHENSKAVGKFNVSIGGKEFTGEIKHSHDDDHDHDQKHEEKK
;
A
#
# COMPACT_ATOMS: atom_id res chain seq x y z
N MET A 1 -41.60 -24.02 8.65
CA MET A 1 -40.55 -24.94 9.12
C MET A 1 -39.80 -24.27 10.26
N ARG A 2 -39.72 -24.96 11.40
CA ARG A 2 -39.08 -24.48 12.65
C ARG A 2 -37.69 -25.10 12.74
N THR A 3 -36.63 -24.29 12.81
CA THR A 3 -35.27 -24.70 13.23
C THR A 3 -34.61 -23.45 13.82
N GLN A 4 -34.82 -23.21 15.11
CA GLN A 4 -33.90 -23.50 16.22
C GLN A 4 -32.84 -22.40 16.40
N THR A 5 -33.20 -21.45 17.27
CA THR A 5 -32.37 -20.45 17.93
C THR A 5 -31.26 -21.11 18.75
N GLY A 6 -30.00 -20.79 18.44
CA GLY A 6 -28.83 -21.09 19.26
C GLY A 6 -28.35 -19.84 20.00
N MET A 7 -28.81 -19.70 21.25
CA MET A 7 -28.42 -18.71 22.24
C MET A 7 -26.99 -19.00 22.71
N TRP A 8 -26.02 -18.10 22.47
CA TRP A 8 -24.71 -18.16 23.13
C TRP A 8 -24.64 -17.12 24.25
N LEU A 9 -24.25 -17.62 25.41
CA LEU A 9 -24.26 -16.97 26.72
C LEU A 9 -23.20 -15.85 26.81
N LEU A 10 -23.63 -14.74 27.42
CA LEU A 10 -22.78 -13.74 28.04
C LEU A 10 -21.91 -14.37 29.15
N SER A 11 -20.61 -14.07 29.12
CA SER A 11 -19.75 -14.11 30.31
C SER A 11 -19.18 -12.71 30.52
N ALA A 12 -19.65 -12.07 31.58
CA ALA A 12 -19.11 -10.84 32.15
C ALA A 12 -18.39 -11.20 33.45
N SER A 13 -17.15 -10.72 33.63
CA SER A 13 -16.46 -10.46 34.91
C SER A 13 -14.96 -10.23 34.63
N VAL A 14 -14.16 -9.41 35.32
CA VAL A 14 -14.32 -8.31 36.28
C VAL A 14 -12.87 -7.83 36.58
N MET A 15 -12.66 -6.51 36.55
CA MET A 15 -11.77 -5.67 37.38
C MET A 15 -10.22 -5.71 37.42
N LEU A 16 -9.73 -4.46 37.45
CA LEU A 16 -8.67 -3.82 38.27
C LEU A 16 -7.18 -4.17 38.06
N GLY A 17 -6.40 -3.13 37.73
CA GLY A 17 -4.95 -3.11 37.87
C GLY A 17 -4.35 -1.71 37.70
N LEU A 18 -4.27 -0.98 38.81
CA LEU A 18 -3.71 0.36 38.98
C LEU A 18 -2.16 0.33 38.97
N SER A 19 -1.50 1.34 38.38
CA SER A 19 -0.35 2.10 38.95
C SER A 19 0.66 2.57 37.89
N GLY A 20 0.87 3.88 37.86
CA GLY A 20 1.94 4.53 37.10
C GLY A 20 3.28 4.52 37.82
N LEU A 21 4.33 4.81 37.07
CA LEU A 21 5.59 5.32 37.58
C LEU A 21 5.93 6.59 36.81
N ALA A 22 5.88 7.71 37.54
CA ALA A 22 6.52 8.95 37.15
C ALA A 22 8.04 8.73 37.16
N GLY A 23 8.68 8.84 35.99
CA GLY A 23 10.12 8.98 35.85
C GLY A 23 10.48 10.45 35.71
N CYS A 24 11.04 11.03 36.77
CA CYS A 24 11.70 12.34 36.75
C CYS A 24 13.14 12.13 37.20
N GLY A 25 14.11 12.65 36.45
CA GLY A 25 15.50 12.76 36.89
C GLY A 25 16.51 12.64 35.76
N GLY A 26 17.15 13.75 35.38
CA GLY A 26 18.26 13.70 34.42
C GLY A 26 18.82 15.04 33.92
N ASP A 27 19.04 16.04 34.78
CA ASP A 27 19.92 17.18 34.48
C ASP A 27 21.34 16.73 34.12
N LYS A 28 21.86 17.20 32.97
CA LYS A 28 23.16 17.91 32.86
C LYS A 28 23.41 18.40 31.43
N GLY A 29 23.85 19.66 31.38
CA GLY A 29 24.05 20.45 30.18
C GLY A 29 25.10 19.88 29.22
N GLY A 30 24.77 19.98 27.94
CA GLY A 30 25.73 19.99 26.85
C GLY A 30 26.01 21.43 26.45
N GLU A 31 27.25 21.84 26.67
CA GLU A 31 27.86 23.07 26.20
C GLU A 31 27.71 23.21 24.67
N TYR A 32 26.90 24.16 24.23
CA TYR A 32 26.85 24.58 22.83
C TYR A 32 28.12 25.36 22.51
N ARG A 33 28.94 24.83 21.61
CA ARG A 33 29.96 25.62 20.92
C ARG A 33 29.29 26.47 19.85
N SER A 34 29.12 27.75 20.15
CA SER A 34 28.77 28.76 19.15
C SER A 34 29.91 28.91 18.15
N PHE A 35 29.61 28.70 16.87
CA PHE A 35 30.32 29.34 15.77
C PHE A 35 29.41 30.43 15.21
N ASP A 36 29.78 31.68 15.46
CA ASP A 36 29.07 32.86 14.98
C ASP A 36 29.39 33.05 13.48
N LYS A 37 28.35 32.82 12.67
CA LYS A 37 27.77 33.79 11.72
C LYS A 37 28.43 34.01 10.35
N GLY A 38 27.67 33.63 9.33
CA GLY A 38 27.72 34.27 8.02
C GLY A 38 26.77 33.70 6.97
N LYS A 39 25.56 34.28 6.89
CA LYS A 39 24.61 34.35 5.75
C LYS A 39 23.50 33.29 5.62
N ASP A 40 22.36 33.66 6.20
CA ASP A 40 21.07 33.88 5.50
C ASP A 40 20.67 32.89 4.38
N ALA A 41 19.85 31.90 4.74
CA ALA A 41 18.50 31.70 4.18
C ALA A 41 17.81 30.54 4.93
N ALA A 42 16.63 30.80 5.49
CA ALA A 42 15.70 29.77 5.93
C ALA A 42 15.24 28.93 4.72
N PRO A 43 14.91 27.65 4.92
CA PRO A 43 13.50 27.28 5.04
C PRO A 43 13.28 26.44 6.30
N ASP A 44 12.34 26.85 7.15
CA ASP A 44 10.95 26.41 7.14
C ASP A 44 10.79 24.93 7.47
N ALA A 45 10.05 24.74 8.55
CA ALA A 45 9.73 23.47 9.15
C ALA A 45 8.78 22.66 8.26
N GLU A 46 8.86 21.34 8.38
CA GLU A 46 7.76 20.41 8.15
C GLU A 46 7.06 20.49 6.78
N THR A 47 7.65 19.79 5.82
CA THR A 47 6.84 18.99 4.91
C THR A 47 7.56 17.67 4.74
N GLY A 48 6.92 16.57 5.15
CA GLY A 48 7.39 15.22 4.90
C GLY A 48 7.75 15.09 3.44
N LYS A 49 9.05 15.03 3.15
CA LYS A 49 9.53 14.56 1.85
C LYS A 49 9.10 13.11 1.77
N VAL A 50 7.99 12.86 1.09
CA VAL A 50 7.82 11.61 0.37
C VAL A 50 8.99 11.60 -0.61
N HIS A 51 10.02 10.88 -0.24
CA HIS A 51 11.11 10.57 -1.14
C HIS A 51 10.51 9.67 -2.23
N THR A 52 9.94 10.26 -3.29
CA THR A 52 9.71 9.54 -4.54
C THR A 52 11.08 9.41 -5.20
N HIS A 53 11.91 8.53 -4.65
CA HIS A 53 13.01 8.00 -5.42
C HIS A 53 12.37 7.17 -6.52
N ASP A 54 12.59 7.60 -7.75
CA ASP A 54 12.42 6.80 -8.96
C ASP A 54 13.44 5.65 -8.85
N HIS A 55 13.11 4.67 -8.00
CA HIS A 55 13.79 3.40 -7.96
C HIS A 55 13.13 2.57 -9.04
N ASP A 56 13.97 1.98 -9.90
CA ASP A 56 13.61 0.85 -10.75
C ASP A 56 13.03 -0.23 -9.81
N HIS A 57 11.71 -0.17 -9.57
CA HIS A 57 11.02 -1.12 -8.70
C HIS A 57 10.99 -2.42 -9.47
N GLY A 58 12.02 -3.25 -9.27
CA GLY A 58 12.13 -4.54 -9.91
C GLY A 58 10.84 -5.36 -9.73
N HIS A 59 10.57 -6.25 -10.69
CA HIS A 59 9.35 -7.06 -10.63
C HIS A 59 9.33 -7.98 -9.40
N GLY A 60 8.13 -8.17 -8.86
CA GLY A 60 7.89 -9.15 -7.82
C GLY A 60 7.97 -10.60 -8.31
N PRO A 61 7.79 -11.57 -7.41
CA PRO A 61 7.86 -13.01 -7.73
C PRO A 61 6.81 -13.50 -8.74
N HIS A 62 5.76 -12.72 -9.00
CA HIS A 62 4.71 -13.00 -9.97
C HIS A 62 4.79 -12.09 -11.21
N GLU A 63 5.96 -11.46 -11.43
CA GLU A 63 6.23 -10.54 -12.54
C GLU A 63 5.36 -9.27 -12.53
N GLY A 64 4.82 -8.92 -11.36
CA GLY A 64 4.03 -7.70 -11.15
C GLY A 64 4.84 -6.50 -10.67
N GLU A 65 4.16 -5.37 -10.52
CA GLU A 65 4.71 -4.13 -9.94
C GLU A 65 4.73 -4.22 -8.41
N LEU A 66 5.84 -3.84 -7.78
CA LEU A 66 5.97 -3.78 -6.33
C LEU A 66 5.57 -2.41 -5.77
N ILE A 67 4.81 -2.43 -4.68
CA ILE A 67 4.36 -1.28 -3.92
C ILE A 67 4.86 -1.43 -2.49
N GLU A 68 5.69 -0.51 -2.02
CA GLU A 68 6.20 -0.50 -0.64
C GLU A 68 5.11 -0.09 0.35
N LEU A 69 5.06 -0.76 1.50
CA LEU A 69 4.10 -0.51 2.59
C LEU A 69 4.85 -0.32 3.91
N GLY A 70 4.70 0.87 4.52
CA GLY A 70 5.25 1.17 5.85
C GLY A 70 6.77 1.15 5.92
N GLU A 71 7.45 1.92 5.08
CA GLU A 71 8.93 1.97 5.03
C GLU A 71 9.58 0.60 4.73
N GLU A 72 9.08 -0.09 3.70
CA GLU A 72 9.52 -1.44 3.29
C GLU A 72 9.30 -2.55 4.35
N GLU A 73 8.53 -2.31 5.41
CA GLU A 73 8.10 -3.37 6.35
C GLU A 73 7.38 -4.51 5.61
N PHE A 74 6.59 -4.14 4.61
CA PHE A 74 5.85 -5.03 3.73
C PHE A 74 5.86 -4.50 2.30
N HIS A 75 5.49 -5.37 1.36
CA HIS A 75 5.27 -5.00 -0.03
C HIS A 75 3.92 -5.56 -0.48
N ALA A 76 3.27 -4.86 -1.41
CA ALA A 76 2.24 -5.46 -2.25
C ALA A 76 2.81 -5.66 -3.66
N GLU A 77 2.42 -6.74 -4.32
CA GLU A 77 2.70 -6.93 -5.74
C GLU A 77 1.40 -6.91 -6.53
N VAL A 78 1.32 -6.08 -7.56
CA VAL A 78 0.15 -5.97 -8.43
C VAL A 78 0.45 -6.60 -9.77
N VAL A 79 -0.34 -7.63 -10.11
CA VAL A 79 -0.30 -8.30 -11.41
C VAL A 79 -1.56 -7.95 -12.17
N VAL A 80 -1.39 -7.40 -13.37
CA VAL A 80 -2.47 -6.98 -14.26
C VAL A 80 -2.51 -7.88 -15.49
N ASP A 81 -3.66 -8.49 -15.75
CA ASP A 81 -3.96 -9.20 -17.01
C ASP A 81 -5.06 -8.41 -17.74
N GLU A 82 -4.64 -7.51 -18.63
CA GLU A 82 -5.56 -6.63 -19.38
C GLU A 82 -6.52 -7.42 -20.27
N ASN A 83 -6.07 -8.53 -20.85
CA ASN A 83 -6.91 -9.36 -21.73
C ASN A 83 -8.07 -10.02 -20.98
N LYS A 84 -7.90 -10.26 -19.67
CA LYS A 84 -8.94 -10.84 -18.81
C LYS A 84 -9.59 -9.83 -17.88
N TYR A 85 -9.23 -8.55 -17.96
CA TYR A 85 -9.63 -7.52 -17.03
C TYR A 85 -9.44 -7.94 -15.56
N LYS A 86 -8.33 -8.64 -15.28
CA LYS A 86 -8.03 -9.19 -13.96
C LYS A 86 -6.88 -8.44 -13.30
N LEU A 87 -7.09 -8.00 -12.07
CA LEU A 87 -6.06 -7.49 -11.19
C LEU A 87 -5.89 -8.45 -10.01
N THR A 88 -4.65 -8.80 -9.71
CA THR A 88 -4.28 -9.61 -8.53
C THR A 88 -3.31 -8.81 -7.67
N LEU A 89 -3.59 -8.73 -6.38
CA LEU A 89 -2.75 -8.07 -5.38
C LEU A 89 -2.23 -9.14 -4.42
N TYR A 90 -0.92 -9.36 -4.40
CA TYR A 90 -0.25 -10.24 -3.45
C TYR A 90 0.33 -9.41 -2.30
N LEU A 91 0.24 -9.92 -1.07
CA LEU A 91 0.88 -9.33 0.10
C LEU A 91 2.17 -10.07 0.40
N LEU A 92 3.28 -9.32 0.49
CA LEU A 92 4.63 -9.83 0.64
C LEU A 92 5.31 -9.17 1.86
N GLY A 93 6.30 -9.86 2.42
CA GLY A 93 7.11 -9.35 3.53
C GLY A 93 8.15 -8.32 3.09
N ALA A 94 9.04 -7.96 4.02
CA ALA A 94 10.13 -7.01 3.78
C ALA A 94 11.14 -7.45 2.71
N ASP A 95 11.17 -8.74 2.33
CA ASP A 95 12.02 -9.25 1.26
C ASP A 95 11.39 -9.14 -0.15
N ALA A 96 10.18 -8.57 -0.23
CA ALA A 96 9.35 -8.48 -1.42
C ALA A 96 9.12 -9.82 -2.15
N LYS A 97 9.16 -10.95 -1.40
CA LYS A 97 9.07 -12.31 -1.97
C LYS A 97 8.23 -13.24 -1.14
N THR A 98 8.35 -13.19 0.18
CA THR A 98 7.67 -14.10 1.10
C THR A 98 6.23 -13.65 1.30
N ALA A 99 5.26 -14.51 0.98
CA ALA A 99 3.85 -14.21 1.15
C ALA A 99 3.46 -13.96 2.62
N VAL A 100 2.60 -12.95 2.84
CA VAL A 100 2.08 -12.56 4.14
C VAL A 100 0.55 -12.70 4.14
N ALA A 101 0.04 -13.65 4.91
CA ALA A 101 -1.40 -13.91 5.00
C ALA A 101 -2.06 -13.08 6.11
N ILE A 102 -3.22 -12.49 5.80
CA ILE A 102 -4.04 -11.69 6.73
C ILE A 102 -5.43 -12.31 6.91
N ASP A 103 -6.09 -12.04 8.03
CA ASP A 103 -7.48 -12.46 8.27
C ASP A 103 -8.45 -11.46 7.61
N ALA A 104 -8.51 -11.50 6.28
CA ALA A 104 -9.41 -10.67 5.49
C ALA A 104 -9.98 -11.47 4.32
N LYS A 105 -11.28 -11.27 4.05
CA LYS A 105 -11.98 -11.90 2.91
C LYS A 105 -11.92 -11.05 1.64
N GLU A 106 -11.66 -9.77 1.81
CA GLU A 106 -11.56 -8.80 0.72
C GLU A 106 -10.74 -7.58 1.14
N LEU A 107 -10.18 -6.91 0.15
CA LEU A 107 -9.62 -5.57 0.24
C LEU A 107 -10.44 -4.61 -0.62
N THR A 108 -10.46 -3.33 -0.25
CA THR A 108 -11.10 -2.30 -1.06
C THR A 108 -10.04 -1.48 -1.79
N LEU A 109 -10.16 -1.43 -3.12
CA LEU A 109 -9.45 -0.49 -3.97
C LEU A 109 -10.37 0.69 -4.29
N GLU A 110 -9.92 1.90 -4.00
CA GLU A 110 -10.63 3.14 -4.28
C GLU A 110 -10.00 3.84 -5.47
N MET A 111 -10.79 4.05 -6.52
CA MET A 111 -10.39 4.79 -7.71
C MET A 111 -10.98 6.20 -7.67
N PRO A 112 -10.27 7.23 -8.17
CA PRO A 112 -10.85 8.56 -8.33
C PRO A 112 -12.03 8.48 -9.30
N GLY A 113 -13.16 9.07 -8.90
CA GLY A 113 -14.34 9.25 -9.75
C GLY A 113 -14.70 10.72 -9.88
N LYS A 114 -15.57 11.04 -10.84
CA LYS A 114 -15.94 12.43 -11.17
C LYS A 114 -16.55 13.19 -9.99
N ASP A 115 -17.49 12.57 -9.29
CA ASP A 115 -18.21 13.18 -8.16
C ASP A 115 -17.77 12.62 -6.80
N ALA A 116 -17.41 11.34 -6.74
CA ALA A 116 -16.93 10.65 -5.56
C ALA A 116 -16.02 9.46 -5.94
N PRO A 117 -15.16 8.97 -5.04
CA PRO A 117 -14.37 7.76 -5.28
C PRO A 117 -15.25 6.54 -5.57
N VAL A 118 -14.82 5.71 -6.52
CA VAL A 118 -15.46 4.44 -6.87
C VAL A 118 -14.71 3.32 -6.15
N LYS A 119 -15.44 2.43 -5.48
CA LYS A 119 -14.86 1.33 -4.68
C LYS A 119 -14.99 0.00 -5.41
N TYR A 120 -13.89 -0.73 -5.47
CA TYR A 120 -13.79 -2.06 -6.05
C TYR A 120 -13.34 -3.05 -4.96
N ALA A 121 -14.06 -4.15 -4.82
CA ALA A 121 -13.76 -5.18 -3.83
C ALA A 121 -12.88 -6.28 -4.47
N LEU A 122 -11.63 -6.38 -4.03
CA LEU A 122 -10.73 -7.47 -4.39
C LEU A 122 -10.97 -8.61 -3.41
N LYS A 123 -11.44 -9.76 -3.88
CA LYS A 123 -11.78 -10.92 -3.06
C LYS A 123 -10.55 -11.78 -2.80
N ALA A 124 -10.45 -12.39 -1.63
CA ALA A 124 -9.41 -13.38 -1.36
C ALA A 124 -9.38 -14.45 -2.47
N GLY A 125 -8.19 -14.68 -3.03
CA GLY A 125 -8.00 -15.64 -4.11
C GLY A 125 -7.96 -17.10 -3.64
N PRO A 126 -8.04 -18.07 -4.57
CA PRO A 126 -8.01 -19.49 -4.23
C PRO A 126 -6.62 -19.96 -3.79
N GLY A 127 -6.53 -20.86 -2.80
CA GLY A 127 -5.26 -21.43 -2.32
C GLY A 127 -4.84 -21.00 -0.92
N ASP A 128 -5.60 -20.06 -0.36
CA ASP A 128 -5.45 -19.53 0.98
C ASP A 128 -6.21 -20.40 2.02
N ALA A 129 -5.45 -21.15 2.82
CA ALA A 129 -5.98 -22.08 3.82
C ALA A 129 -6.39 -21.36 5.11
N ASP A 130 -7.32 -21.98 5.87
CA ASP A 130 -7.69 -21.57 7.23
C ASP A 130 -8.29 -20.15 7.39
N GLY A 131 -8.82 -19.57 6.30
CA GLY A 131 -9.51 -18.27 6.32
C GLY A 131 -8.59 -17.05 6.34
N LYS A 132 -7.28 -17.24 6.19
CA LYS A 132 -6.31 -16.16 5.98
C LYS A 132 -5.92 -16.10 4.52
N ALA A 133 -5.82 -14.91 3.96
CA ALA A 133 -5.48 -14.70 2.57
C ALA A 133 -4.18 -13.91 2.39
N SER A 134 -3.30 -14.35 1.50
CA SER A 134 -2.12 -13.59 1.07
C SER A 134 -2.27 -12.97 -0.31
N HIS A 135 -3.38 -13.21 -1.01
CA HIS A 135 -3.65 -12.58 -2.31
C HIS A 135 -5.13 -12.29 -2.53
N PHE A 136 -5.40 -11.22 -3.27
CA PHE A 136 -6.74 -10.70 -3.51
C PHE A 136 -6.93 -10.36 -4.99
N GLU A 137 -8.07 -10.74 -5.54
CA GLU A 137 -8.34 -10.70 -6.97
C GLU A 137 -9.63 -9.95 -7.28
N ILE A 138 -9.66 -9.28 -8.43
CA ILE A 138 -10.88 -8.77 -9.05
C ILE A 138 -10.82 -8.99 -10.56
N THR A 139 -11.96 -9.31 -11.15
CA THR A 139 -12.19 -9.23 -12.60
C THR A 139 -13.26 -8.19 -12.87
N SER A 140 -12.92 -7.09 -13.55
CA SER A 140 -13.82 -5.95 -13.74
C SER A 140 -13.40 -5.05 -14.90
N GLU A 141 -14.12 -5.10 -16.02
CA GLU A 141 -13.94 -4.18 -17.15
C GLU A 141 -13.97 -2.71 -16.71
N ALA A 142 -14.96 -2.34 -15.88
CA ALA A 142 -15.11 -0.97 -15.38
C ALA A 142 -13.91 -0.44 -14.57
N LEU A 143 -13.14 -1.34 -13.93
CA LEU A 143 -11.92 -0.92 -13.22
C LEU A 143 -10.82 -0.55 -14.21
N PHE A 144 -10.68 -1.33 -15.29
CA PHE A 144 -9.70 -1.10 -16.34
C PHE A 144 -10.08 0.13 -17.17
N ASP A 145 -11.36 0.30 -17.49
CA ASP A 145 -11.87 1.53 -18.11
C ASP A 145 -11.50 2.75 -17.26
N ALA A 146 -11.64 2.68 -15.92
CA ALA A 146 -11.26 3.78 -15.03
C ALA A 146 -9.75 4.10 -15.04
N PHE A 147 -8.87 3.11 -15.26
CA PHE A 147 -7.45 3.34 -15.47
C PHE A 147 -7.16 3.93 -16.86
N HIS A 148 -7.87 3.48 -17.91
CA HIS A 148 -7.67 3.95 -19.29
C HIS A 148 -8.23 5.36 -19.53
N GLU A 149 -9.35 5.71 -18.90
CA GLU A 149 -9.97 7.05 -18.99
C GLU A 149 -9.06 8.13 -18.40
N ASN A 150 -8.20 7.76 -17.45
CA ASN A 150 -7.27 8.66 -16.82
C ASN A 150 -5.96 7.93 -16.53
N SER A 151 -5.00 8.06 -17.45
CA SER A 151 -3.66 7.46 -17.33
C SER A 151 -2.86 7.95 -16.10
N LYS A 152 -3.35 8.97 -15.38
CA LYS A 152 -2.79 9.45 -14.12
C LYS A 152 -3.63 9.06 -12.90
N ALA A 153 -4.66 8.23 -13.08
CA ALA A 153 -5.46 7.74 -11.98
C ALA A 153 -4.59 6.90 -11.04
N VAL A 154 -4.70 7.22 -9.76
CA VAL A 154 -4.04 6.48 -8.68
C VAL A 154 -5.11 5.78 -7.87
N GLY A 155 -5.14 4.46 -7.95
CA GLY A 155 -5.99 3.64 -7.10
C GLY A 155 -5.37 3.51 -5.70
N LYS A 156 -6.16 3.61 -4.64
CA LYS A 156 -5.68 3.47 -3.26
C LYS A 156 -6.31 2.28 -2.59
N PHE A 157 -5.53 1.45 -1.92
CA PHE A 157 -6.05 0.38 -1.08
C PHE A 157 -5.50 0.53 0.34
N ASN A 158 -6.28 0.05 1.32
CA ASN A 158 -5.84 -0.03 2.71
C ASN A 158 -5.79 -1.50 3.12
N VAL A 159 -4.77 -1.86 3.88
CA VAL A 159 -4.54 -3.24 4.33
C VAL A 159 -4.09 -3.24 5.79
N SER A 160 -4.68 -4.15 6.57
CA SER A 160 -4.30 -4.37 7.98
C SER A 160 -3.37 -5.58 8.08
N ILE A 161 -2.12 -5.36 8.46
CA ILE A 161 -1.12 -6.42 8.65
C ILE A 161 -0.63 -6.37 10.09
N GLY A 162 -0.85 -7.45 10.85
CA GLY A 162 -0.47 -7.49 12.26
C GLY A 162 -1.17 -6.44 13.14
N GLY A 163 -2.35 -5.95 12.73
CA GLY A 163 -3.11 -4.90 13.43
C GLY A 163 -2.63 -3.47 13.17
N LYS A 164 -1.66 -3.28 12.27
CA LYS A 164 -1.26 -1.97 11.74
C LYS A 164 -1.92 -1.76 10.37
N GLU A 165 -2.41 -0.56 10.12
CA GLU A 165 -2.96 -0.15 8.82
C GLU A 165 -1.86 0.41 7.92
N PHE A 166 -1.87 -0.02 6.66
CA PHE A 166 -0.99 0.49 5.61
C PHE A 166 -1.84 0.90 4.41
N THR A 167 -1.36 1.89 3.66
CA THR A 167 -1.98 2.34 2.41
C THR A 167 -1.01 2.11 1.27
N GLY A 168 -1.47 1.45 0.21
CA GLY A 168 -0.74 1.33 -1.05
C GLY A 168 -1.43 2.08 -2.18
N GLU A 169 -0.65 2.44 -3.20
CA GLU A 169 -1.11 3.20 -4.37
C GLU A 169 -0.78 2.42 -5.64
N ILE A 170 -1.79 2.15 -6.47
CA ILE A 170 -1.68 1.46 -7.76
C ILE A 170 -1.78 2.49 -8.87
N LYS A 171 -0.78 2.54 -9.74
CA LYS A 171 -0.76 3.38 -10.95
C LYS A 171 -0.71 2.45 -12.14
N HIS A 172 -1.63 2.60 -13.10
CA HIS A 172 -1.58 1.85 -14.35
C HIS A 172 -1.31 2.83 -15.49
N SER A 173 -0.03 3.05 -15.79
CA SER A 173 0.40 3.88 -16.91
C SER A 173 0.63 2.97 -18.11
N HIS A 174 0.02 3.29 -19.26
CA HIS A 174 0.49 2.74 -20.52
C HIS A 174 1.71 3.56 -20.90
N ASP A 175 2.91 2.98 -20.81
CA ASP A 175 4.06 3.59 -21.45
C ASP A 175 3.84 3.50 -22.96
N ASP A 176 3.54 4.64 -23.56
CA ASP A 176 3.73 4.88 -24.99
C ASP A 176 5.24 4.79 -25.25
N ASP A 177 5.74 3.59 -25.55
CA ASP A 177 7.06 3.37 -26.14
C ASP A 177 7.11 4.17 -27.45
N HIS A 178 7.58 5.41 -27.37
CA HIS A 178 7.91 6.22 -28.53
C HIS A 178 9.16 5.65 -29.18
N ASP A 179 8.92 4.86 -30.23
CA ASP A 179 9.87 4.41 -31.23
C ASP A 179 10.75 5.58 -31.70
N HIS A 180 11.99 5.67 -31.21
CA HIS A 180 12.97 6.63 -31.70
C HIS A 180 13.56 6.10 -33.01
N ASP A 181 12.86 6.37 -34.12
CA ASP A 181 13.38 6.23 -35.48
C ASP A 181 14.49 7.28 -35.71
N GLN A 182 15.71 6.97 -35.24
CA GLN A 182 16.92 7.72 -35.54
C GLN A 182 17.31 7.43 -36.99
N LYS A 183 16.73 8.18 -37.93
CA LYS A 183 17.27 8.31 -39.29
C LYS A 183 18.71 8.84 -39.21
N HIS A 184 19.66 7.93 -39.30
CA HIS A 184 21.03 8.21 -39.69
C HIS A 184 21.03 8.76 -41.12
N GLU A 185 21.09 10.08 -41.28
CA GLU A 185 21.44 10.67 -42.57
C GLU A 185 22.96 10.66 -42.72
N GLU A 186 23.42 9.69 -43.51
CA GLU A 186 24.79 9.49 -43.93
C GLU A 186 25.25 10.68 -44.80
N LYS A 187 26.48 11.13 -44.52
CA LYS A 187 27.21 12.18 -45.23
C LYS A 187 27.12 12.06 -46.75
N LYS A 188 26.97 13.20 -47.43
CA LYS A 188 27.78 13.50 -48.61
C LYS A 188 28.08 14.98 -48.78
#